data_AF-G1WA88-F1
#
_entry.id   AF-G1WA88-F1
#
_cell.length_a   1.000
_cell.length_b   1.000
_cell.length_c   1.000
_cell.angle_alpha   90.00
_cell.angle_beta   90.00
_cell.angle_gamma   90.00
#
_symmetry.space_group_name_H-M   'P 1'
#
loop_
_entity.id
_entity.type
_entity.pdbx_description
1 polymer ?
#
loop_
_entity_poly.entity_id
_entity_poly.type
_entity_poly.pdbx_seq_one_letter_code
_entity_poly.pdbx_strand_id
1 'polypeptide(L)'
;MEIETLGLKSVSNGAHFVFIESICKRLDSETELLKNEYFKKVADALKAAFNEENRYFALSKKSASTDEILAADADRDTLYSAYYRSVKSFLRVSSSDLHTAAKTLWQSLVDYGIKPSMQLERETGAIQNLLEDCEQKYSAEVAKLGLQTVLASLKTANARVSELLYSRTTEQSKQVAGALRKARQQSDEAFKQVRKVANAMATLGSAEALKPFADFVNQLIKRYEDEVLPKKKKADDGKQPGDKPSDGKKPGDGGKKPDGKKPGGGGDGKDKPGGGKEQPGGKGQGDATVTPKE
;
A
#
# COMPACT_ATOMS: atom_id res chain seq x y z
N MET A 1 -8.43 -12.53 -44.81
CA MET A 1 -7.99 -11.57 -43.77
C MET A 1 -7.97 -12.34 -42.47
N GLU A 2 -6.85 -12.28 -41.74
CA GLU A 2 -6.68 -12.99 -40.47
C GLU A 2 -6.47 -11.99 -39.33
N ILE A 3 -6.91 -12.36 -38.13
CA ILE A 3 -6.61 -11.62 -36.91
C ILE A 3 -5.17 -11.96 -36.48
N GLU A 4 -4.38 -10.92 -36.23
CA GLU A 4 -2.96 -11.00 -35.90
C GLU A 4 -2.69 -11.46 -34.45
N THR A 5 -1.42 -11.73 -34.15
CA THR A 5 -0.98 -12.14 -32.82
C THR A 5 -0.31 -11.02 -32.08
N LEU A 6 -0.71 -10.76 -30.83
CA LEU A 6 -0.08 -9.77 -29.96
C LEU A 6 0.48 -10.42 -28.69
N GLY A 7 1.72 -10.07 -28.32
CA GLY A 7 2.34 -10.49 -27.07
C GLY A 7 2.02 -9.53 -25.93
N LEU A 8 0.99 -9.81 -25.13
CA LEU A 8 0.54 -8.91 -24.06
C LEU A 8 1.27 -9.05 -22.71
N LYS A 9 2.22 -10.00 -22.59
CA LYS A 9 2.92 -10.31 -21.34
C LYS A 9 3.66 -9.11 -20.71
N SER A 10 4.24 -8.25 -21.55
CA SER A 10 5.01 -7.07 -21.12
C SER A 10 4.17 -5.82 -20.91
N VAL A 11 2.87 -5.88 -21.21
CA VAL A 11 1.95 -4.75 -21.05
C VAL A 11 1.60 -4.57 -19.56
N SER A 12 1.45 -3.32 -19.12
CA SER A 12 1.01 -2.99 -17.75
C SER A 12 -0.37 -3.59 -17.45
N ASN A 13 -0.68 -3.85 -16.18
CA ASN A 13 -1.98 -4.44 -15.81
C ASN A 13 -3.16 -3.60 -16.31
N GLY A 14 -3.06 -2.27 -16.21
CA GLY A 14 -4.12 -1.37 -16.69
C GLY A 14 -4.31 -1.40 -18.20
N ALA A 15 -3.21 -1.40 -18.97
CA ALA A 15 -3.33 -1.45 -20.42
C ALA A 15 -3.79 -2.84 -20.91
N HIS A 16 -3.37 -3.92 -20.27
CA HIS A 16 -3.88 -5.26 -20.54
C HIS A 16 -5.39 -5.35 -20.30
N PHE A 17 -5.86 -4.86 -19.15
CA PHE A 17 -7.27 -4.82 -18.79
C PHE A 17 -8.11 -4.11 -19.85
N VAL A 18 -7.70 -2.92 -20.28
CA VAL A 18 -8.38 -2.13 -21.33
C VAL A 18 -8.39 -2.85 -22.69
N PHE A 19 -7.33 -3.61 -23.01
CA PHE A 19 -7.27 -4.36 -24.27
C PHE A 19 -8.36 -5.42 -24.29
N ILE A 20 -8.39 -6.28 -23.27
CA ILE A 20 -9.37 -7.37 -23.17
C ILE A 20 -10.79 -6.82 -23.06
N GLU A 21 -11.00 -5.75 -22.28
CA GLU A 21 -12.29 -5.07 -22.17
C GLU A 21 -12.80 -4.59 -23.55
N SER A 22 -11.92 -4.00 -24.36
CA SER A 22 -12.26 -3.51 -25.70
C SER A 22 -12.71 -4.63 -26.63
N ILE A 23 -12.06 -5.81 -26.53
CA ILE A 23 -12.48 -7.01 -27.28
C ILE A 23 -13.84 -7.52 -26.78
N CYS A 24 -14.06 -7.60 -25.47
CA CYS A 24 -15.34 -8.02 -24.90
C CYS A 24 -16.49 -7.10 -25.32
N LYS A 25 -16.29 -5.77 -25.25
CA LYS A 25 -17.27 -4.77 -25.71
C LYS A 25 -17.56 -4.92 -27.20
N ARG A 26 -16.55 -5.19 -28.01
CA ARG A 26 -16.75 -5.44 -29.43
C ARG A 26 -17.58 -6.69 -29.65
N LEU A 27 -17.27 -7.78 -28.96
CA LEU A 27 -18.03 -9.04 -29.04
C LEU A 27 -19.49 -8.87 -28.65
N ASP A 28 -19.83 -7.98 -27.71
CA ASP A 28 -21.23 -7.68 -27.37
C ASP A 28 -22.04 -7.13 -28.55
N SER A 29 -21.37 -6.54 -29.54
CA SER A 29 -22.00 -5.99 -30.75
C SER A 29 -22.06 -6.98 -31.92
N GLU A 30 -21.44 -8.17 -31.81
CA GLU A 30 -21.28 -9.12 -32.92
C GLU A 30 -22.45 -10.14 -33.02
N THR A 31 -23.66 -9.66 -33.28
CA THR A 31 -24.87 -10.50 -33.30
C THR A 31 -24.82 -11.65 -34.32
N GLU A 32 -24.28 -11.41 -35.51
CA GLU A 32 -24.19 -12.42 -36.58
C GLU A 32 -23.12 -13.48 -36.30
N LEU A 33 -21.94 -13.09 -35.81
CA LEU A 33 -20.88 -14.04 -35.49
C LEU A 33 -21.25 -14.93 -34.30
N LEU A 34 -21.98 -14.38 -33.33
CA LEU A 34 -22.45 -15.11 -32.15
C LEU A 34 -23.54 -16.15 -32.46
N LYS A 35 -24.08 -16.22 -33.68
CA LYS A 35 -24.94 -17.34 -34.12
C LYS A 35 -24.14 -18.63 -34.29
N ASN A 36 -22.82 -18.55 -34.51
CA ASN A 36 -21.96 -19.73 -34.56
C ASN A 36 -21.67 -20.21 -33.12
N GLU A 37 -22.07 -21.44 -32.81
CA GLU A 37 -21.94 -22.01 -31.46
C GLU A 37 -20.48 -22.05 -30.95
N TYR A 38 -19.51 -22.36 -31.83
CA TYR A 38 -18.11 -22.40 -31.46
C TYR A 38 -17.57 -21.00 -31.14
N PHE A 39 -17.94 -20.00 -31.95
CA PHE A 39 -17.56 -18.61 -31.73
C PHE A 39 -18.19 -18.05 -30.45
N LYS A 40 -19.49 -18.30 -30.26
CA LYS A 40 -20.20 -17.93 -29.03
C LYS A 40 -19.54 -18.52 -27.79
N LYS A 41 -19.18 -19.81 -27.82
CA LYS A 41 -18.51 -20.48 -26.70
C LYS A 41 -17.20 -19.81 -26.32
N VAL A 42 -16.34 -19.47 -27.29
CA VAL A 42 -15.05 -18.80 -26.99
C VAL A 42 -15.23 -17.34 -26.60
N ALA A 43 -16.24 -16.64 -27.14
CA ALA A 43 -16.58 -15.28 -26.73
C ALA A 43 -17.09 -15.23 -25.28
N ASP A 44 -17.98 -16.14 -24.89
CA ASP A 44 -18.50 -16.25 -23.53
C ASP A 44 -17.38 -16.66 -22.54
N ALA A 45 -16.45 -17.54 -22.96
CA ALA A 45 -15.27 -17.88 -22.17
C ALA A 45 -14.32 -16.68 -21.95
N LEU A 46 -14.10 -15.84 -22.97
CA LEU A 46 -13.31 -14.62 -22.83
C LEU A 46 -13.97 -13.63 -21.87
N LYS A 47 -15.29 -13.43 -21.96
CA LYS A 47 -16.03 -12.59 -21.01
C LYS A 47 -15.92 -13.10 -19.57
N ALA A 48 -16.03 -14.42 -19.37
CA ALA A 48 -15.85 -15.02 -18.05
C ALA A 48 -14.42 -14.80 -17.50
N ALA A 49 -13.40 -15.00 -18.34
CA ALA A 49 -12.00 -14.76 -17.96
C ALA A 49 -11.75 -13.27 -17.64
N PHE A 50 -12.29 -12.36 -18.45
CA PHE A 50 -12.20 -10.92 -18.22
C PHE A 50 -12.88 -10.50 -16.92
N ASN A 51 -14.05 -11.05 -16.59
CA ASN A 51 -14.74 -10.74 -15.33
C ASN A 51 -13.90 -11.17 -14.10
N GLU A 52 -13.23 -12.32 -14.18
CA GLU A 52 -12.33 -12.76 -13.11
C GLU A 52 -11.06 -11.90 -13.03
N GLU A 53 -10.49 -11.50 -14.17
CA GLU A 53 -9.40 -10.52 -14.21
C GLU A 53 -9.82 -9.18 -13.59
N ASN A 54 -11.01 -8.67 -13.92
CA ASN A 54 -11.55 -7.44 -13.35
C ASN A 54 -11.64 -7.50 -11.83
N ARG A 55 -12.13 -8.63 -11.30
CA ARG A 55 -12.24 -8.86 -9.86
C ARG A 55 -10.88 -8.75 -9.17
N TYR A 56 -9.85 -9.41 -9.69
CA TYR A 56 -8.51 -9.32 -9.12
C TYR A 56 -7.80 -8.01 -9.41
N PHE A 57 -8.09 -7.36 -10.53
CA PHE A 57 -7.53 -6.06 -10.88
C PHE A 57 -8.02 -5.00 -9.89
N ALA A 58 -9.31 -5.01 -9.54
CA ALA A 58 -9.88 -4.17 -8.50
C ALA A 58 -9.21 -4.38 -7.13
N LEU A 59 -9.01 -5.64 -6.72
CA LEU A 59 -8.33 -5.98 -5.46
C LEU A 59 -6.84 -5.58 -5.43
N SER A 60 -6.20 -5.47 -6.60
CA SER A 60 -4.77 -5.14 -6.70
C SER A 60 -4.44 -3.64 -6.63
N LYS A 61 -5.45 -2.78 -6.75
CA LYS A 61 -5.23 -1.33 -6.71
C LYS A 61 -4.70 -0.93 -5.33
N LYS A 62 -3.69 -0.05 -5.33
CA LYS A 62 -3.13 0.53 -4.10
C LYS A 62 -4.31 1.10 -3.31
N SER A 63 -4.51 0.58 -2.11
CA SER A 63 -5.76 0.71 -1.38
C SER A 63 -6.05 2.18 -1.12
N ALA A 64 -7.14 2.70 -1.70
CA ALA A 64 -7.66 4.04 -1.39
C ALA A 64 -7.79 4.27 0.12
N SER A 65 -7.94 3.19 0.90
CA SER A 65 -7.94 3.20 2.35
C SER A 65 -6.67 3.74 3.01
N THR A 66 -5.49 3.77 2.36
CA THR A 66 -4.29 4.33 3.02
C THR A 66 -4.41 5.83 3.24
N ASP A 67 -4.82 6.58 2.21
CA ASP A 67 -4.97 8.03 2.33
C ASP A 67 -6.13 8.39 3.26
N GLU A 68 -7.22 7.61 3.24
CA GLU A 68 -8.33 7.76 4.18
C GLU A 68 -7.93 7.47 5.62
N ILE A 69 -7.12 6.44 5.87
CA ILE A 69 -6.57 6.14 7.20
C ILE A 69 -5.72 7.31 7.69
N LEU A 70 -4.82 7.84 6.86
CA LEU A 70 -3.97 8.96 7.24
C LEU A 70 -4.77 10.24 7.55
N ALA A 71 -5.84 10.50 6.79
CA ALA A 71 -6.73 11.63 7.07
C ALA A 71 -7.50 11.46 8.38
N ALA A 72 -8.06 10.27 8.63
CA ALA A 72 -8.78 9.97 9.87
C ALA A 72 -7.85 9.99 11.10
N ASP A 73 -6.63 9.52 10.93
CA ASP A 73 -5.56 9.56 11.93
C ASP A 73 -5.20 11.00 12.31
N ALA A 74 -4.97 11.87 11.31
CA ALA A 74 -4.67 13.28 11.54
C ALA A 74 -5.80 14.04 12.27
N ASP A 75 -7.06 13.71 11.98
CA ASP A 75 -8.22 14.27 12.69
C ASP A 75 -8.25 13.79 14.15
N ARG A 76 -8.06 12.48 14.38
CA ARG A 76 -7.96 11.90 15.72
C ARG A 76 -6.83 12.55 16.53
N ASP A 77 -5.64 12.73 15.93
CA ASP A 77 -4.49 13.36 16.58
C ASP A 77 -4.75 14.81 16.98
N THR A 78 -5.49 15.52 16.13
CA THR A 78 -5.92 16.90 16.40
C THR A 78 -6.85 16.94 17.61
N LEU A 79 -7.83 16.04 17.68
CA LEU A 79 -8.79 15.94 18.78
C LEU A 79 -8.13 15.47 20.09
N TYR A 80 -7.23 14.49 20.01
CA TYR A 80 -6.44 14.04 21.17
C TYR A 80 -5.57 15.19 21.69
N SER A 81 -4.90 15.93 20.80
CA SER A 81 -4.12 17.11 21.15
C SER A 81 -4.98 18.21 21.79
N ALA A 82 -6.21 18.41 21.32
CA ALA A 82 -7.15 19.37 21.90
C ALA A 82 -7.54 18.97 23.34
N TYR A 83 -7.86 17.69 23.57
CA TYR A 83 -8.15 17.18 24.91
C TYR A 83 -6.95 17.34 25.85
N TYR A 84 -5.77 16.88 25.42
CA TYR A 84 -4.52 16.97 26.18
C TYR A 84 -4.19 18.42 26.59
N ARG A 85 -4.29 19.36 25.63
CA ARG A 85 -4.02 20.78 25.89
C ARG A 85 -5.07 21.42 26.80
N SER A 86 -6.33 21.00 26.71
CA SER A 86 -7.41 21.49 27.57
C SER A 86 -7.21 21.06 29.02
N VAL A 87 -6.91 19.78 29.28
CA VAL A 87 -6.58 19.32 30.63
C VAL A 87 -5.37 20.08 31.18
N LYS A 88 -4.32 20.25 30.35
CA LYS A 88 -3.11 20.97 30.73
C LYS A 88 -3.36 22.45 31.06
N SER A 89 -4.31 23.11 30.40
CA SER A 89 -4.60 24.52 30.67
C SER A 89 -5.29 24.69 32.02
N PHE A 90 -6.18 23.77 32.41
CA PHE A 90 -6.84 23.80 33.72
C PHE A 90 -5.89 23.58 34.90
N LEU A 91 -4.68 23.05 34.69
CA LEU A 91 -3.64 23.01 35.74
C LEU A 91 -3.13 24.41 36.14
N ARG A 92 -3.46 25.45 35.39
CA ARG A 92 -3.01 26.83 35.63
C ARG A 92 -4.09 27.75 36.20
N VAL A 93 -5.31 27.26 36.37
CA VAL A 93 -6.40 28.07 36.91
C VAL A 93 -6.28 28.20 38.44
N SER A 94 -6.69 29.34 38.97
CA SER A 94 -6.67 29.63 40.41
C SER A 94 -7.81 28.95 41.18
N SER A 95 -8.84 28.47 40.49
CA SER A 95 -9.94 27.73 41.11
C SER A 95 -9.45 26.37 41.60
N SER A 96 -9.39 26.18 42.93
CA SER A 96 -8.95 24.93 43.58
C SER A 96 -9.71 23.71 43.06
N ASP A 97 -11.01 23.90 42.85
CA ASP A 97 -11.95 22.87 42.42
C ASP A 97 -11.69 22.38 40.99
N LEU A 98 -11.45 23.31 40.06
CA LEU A 98 -11.12 22.97 38.67
C LEU A 98 -9.70 22.42 38.57
N HIS A 99 -8.77 23.00 39.31
CA HIS A 99 -7.37 22.56 39.35
C HIS A 99 -7.26 21.11 39.84
N THR A 100 -8.02 20.74 40.87
CA THR A 100 -8.00 19.37 41.43
C THR A 100 -8.52 18.35 40.42
N ALA A 101 -9.64 18.63 39.74
CA ALA A 101 -10.16 17.78 38.67
C ALA A 101 -9.15 17.62 37.52
N ALA A 102 -8.48 18.72 37.14
CA ALA A 102 -7.45 18.69 36.10
C ALA A 102 -6.23 17.87 36.49
N LYS A 103 -5.79 17.90 37.76
CA LYS A 103 -4.70 17.04 38.25
C LYS A 103 -5.01 15.56 38.09
N THR A 104 -6.22 15.13 38.42
CA THR A 104 -6.67 13.74 38.27
C THR A 104 -6.61 13.30 36.80
N LEU A 105 -7.20 14.08 35.88
CA LEU A 105 -7.19 13.78 34.45
C LEU A 105 -5.77 13.85 33.85
N TRP A 106 -4.95 14.78 34.32
CA TRP A 106 -3.57 14.90 33.88
C TRP A 106 -2.74 13.68 34.24
N GLN A 107 -2.92 13.13 35.45
CA GLN A 107 -2.23 11.91 35.85
C GLN A 107 -2.63 10.74 34.94
N SER A 108 -3.92 10.59 34.62
CA SER A 108 -4.39 9.59 33.65
C SER A 108 -3.70 9.76 32.28
N LEU A 109 -3.63 10.98 31.75
CA LEU A 109 -2.93 11.26 30.50
C LEU A 109 -1.44 10.86 30.54
N VAL A 110 -0.76 11.11 31.66
CA VAL A 110 0.64 10.73 31.88
C VAL A 110 0.80 9.21 31.96
N ASP A 111 -0.09 8.53 32.67
CA ASP A 111 -0.07 7.08 32.87
C ASP A 111 -0.26 6.33 31.54
N TYR A 112 -1.19 6.81 30.70
CA TYR A 112 -1.40 6.27 29.35
C TYR A 112 -0.21 6.56 28.41
N GLY A 113 0.41 7.74 28.54
CA GLY A 113 1.63 8.09 27.80
C GLY A 113 1.49 8.02 26.28
N ILE A 114 0.28 8.26 25.75
CA ILE A 114 -0.05 8.16 24.33
C ILE A 114 0.74 9.21 23.54
N LYS A 115 1.39 8.76 22.46
CA LYS A 115 2.08 9.64 21.52
C LYS A 115 1.47 9.40 20.14
N PRO A 116 1.06 10.46 19.40
CA PRO A 116 0.56 10.35 18.02
C PRO A 116 1.53 9.71 17.00
N SER A 117 2.78 9.46 17.41
CA SER A 117 3.79 8.79 16.59
C SER A 117 3.92 7.29 16.91
N MET A 118 3.04 6.76 17.76
CA MET A 118 2.99 5.33 18.06
C MET A 118 2.48 4.54 16.87
N GLN A 119 2.61 3.22 16.94
CA GLN A 119 1.96 2.35 15.98
C GLN A 119 0.42 2.49 16.10
N LEU A 120 -0.24 2.57 14.95
CA LEU A 120 -1.62 3.05 14.82
C LEU A 120 -2.64 2.23 15.61
N GLU A 121 -2.52 0.91 15.60
CA GLU A 121 -3.39 0.00 16.36
C GLU A 121 -3.17 0.15 17.87
N ARG A 122 -1.91 0.27 18.33
CA ARG A 122 -1.57 0.53 19.72
C ARG A 122 -2.17 1.85 20.20
N GLU A 123 -2.05 2.90 19.40
CA GLU A 123 -2.65 4.19 19.72
C GLU A 123 -4.18 4.11 19.79
N THR A 124 -4.79 3.45 18.80
CA THR A 124 -6.26 3.27 18.74
C THR A 124 -6.79 2.57 19.99
N GLY A 125 -6.11 1.51 20.45
CA GLY A 125 -6.48 0.80 21.68
C GLY A 125 -6.23 1.63 22.95
N ALA A 126 -5.14 2.38 23.01
CA ALA A 126 -4.83 3.23 24.15
C ALA A 126 -5.83 4.40 24.29
N ILE A 127 -6.21 5.04 23.18
CA ILE A 127 -7.24 6.10 23.17
C ILE A 127 -8.60 5.52 23.54
N GLN A 128 -8.94 4.32 23.05
CA GLN A 128 -10.19 3.63 23.43
C GLN A 128 -10.29 3.45 24.95
N ASN A 129 -9.25 2.90 25.58
CA ASN A 129 -9.23 2.69 27.03
C ASN A 129 -9.26 4.02 27.81
N LEU A 130 -8.53 5.04 27.36
CA LEU A 130 -8.57 6.38 27.95
C LEU A 130 -9.98 6.97 27.92
N LEU A 131 -10.70 6.81 26.80
CA LEU A 131 -12.07 7.29 26.66
C LEU A 131 -13.03 6.55 27.59
N GLU A 132 -12.89 5.22 27.71
CA GLU A 132 -13.68 4.42 28.66
C GLU A 132 -13.44 4.85 30.10
N ASP A 133 -12.18 5.08 30.50
CA ASP A 133 -11.85 5.62 31.82
C ASP A 133 -12.44 7.01 32.03
N CYS A 134 -12.44 7.88 31.00
CA CYS A 134 -13.06 9.19 31.07
C CYS A 134 -14.59 9.11 31.26
N GLU A 135 -15.25 8.11 30.68
CA GLU A 135 -16.69 7.90 30.79
C GLU A 135 -17.10 7.22 32.11
N GLN A 136 -16.24 6.36 32.65
CA GLN A 136 -16.56 5.54 33.83
C GLN A 136 -15.92 6.09 35.10
N LYS A 137 -14.59 6.19 35.11
CA LYS A 137 -13.79 6.50 36.29
C LYS A 137 -13.68 8.00 36.56
N TYR A 138 -13.60 8.81 35.50
CA TYR A 138 -13.33 10.25 35.59
C TYR A 138 -14.48 11.14 35.10
N SER A 139 -15.69 10.60 35.07
CA SER A 139 -16.87 11.29 34.52
C SER A 139 -17.20 12.60 35.24
N ALA A 140 -17.01 12.64 36.56
CA ALA A 140 -17.23 13.83 37.36
C ALA A 140 -16.23 14.95 37.02
N GLU A 141 -14.95 14.62 36.88
CA GLU A 141 -13.90 15.56 36.50
C GLU A 141 -14.09 16.06 35.06
N VAL A 142 -14.43 15.16 34.15
CA VAL A 142 -14.76 15.49 32.75
C VAL A 142 -15.92 16.47 32.70
N ALA A 143 -16.99 16.22 33.46
CA ALA A 143 -18.14 17.12 33.52
C ALA A 143 -17.80 18.47 34.14
N LYS A 144 -16.98 18.46 35.21
CA LYS A 144 -16.55 19.68 35.91
C LYS A 144 -15.69 20.59 35.04
N LEU A 145 -14.90 20.03 34.12
CA LEU A 145 -14.07 20.79 33.18
C LEU A 145 -14.74 21.06 31.82
N GLY A 146 -15.97 20.56 31.59
CA GLY A 146 -16.69 20.75 30.34
C GLY A 146 -16.05 20.05 29.13
N LEU A 147 -15.41 18.89 29.34
CA LEU A 147 -14.63 18.19 28.31
C LEU A 147 -15.44 17.14 27.53
N GLN A 148 -16.74 16.99 27.80
CA GLN A 148 -17.58 15.98 27.18
C GLN A 148 -17.56 16.06 25.64
N THR A 149 -17.69 17.27 25.08
CA THR A 149 -17.78 17.46 23.62
C THR A 149 -16.49 17.06 22.90
N VAL A 150 -15.32 17.40 23.47
CA VAL A 150 -14.03 17.03 22.86
C VAL A 150 -13.79 15.53 22.95
N LEU A 151 -14.17 14.90 24.07
CA LEU A 151 -14.04 13.45 24.26
C LEU A 151 -15.00 12.67 23.35
N ALA A 152 -16.25 13.14 23.16
CA ALA A 152 -17.18 12.53 22.22
C ALA A 152 -16.69 12.62 20.76
N SER A 153 -16.09 13.75 20.39
CA SER A 153 -15.48 13.93 19.07
C SER A 153 -14.28 12.99 18.89
N LEU A 154 -13.39 12.92 19.89
CA LEU A 154 -12.25 12.01 19.90
C LEU A 154 -12.68 10.54 19.80
N LYS A 155 -13.76 10.15 20.50
CA LYS A 155 -14.33 8.80 20.43
C LYS A 155 -14.81 8.45 19.02
N THR A 156 -15.48 9.40 18.36
CA THR A 156 -15.92 9.24 16.97
C THR A 156 -14.74 9.08 16.02
N ALA A 157 -13.72 9.93 16.14
CA ALA A 157 -12.52 9.85 15.30
C ALA A 157 -11.72 8.55 15.53
N ASN A 158 -11.58 8.10 16.79
CA ASN A 158 -10.91 6.84 17.11
C ASN A 158 -11.65 5.63 16.51
N ALA A 159 -12.99 5.61 16.61
CA ALA A 159 -13.81 4.57 16.01
C ALA A 159 -13.66 4.54 14.47
N ARG A 160 -13.56 5.71 13.83
CA ARG A 160 -13.35 5.82 12.38
C ARG A 160 -12.02 5.21 11.94
N VAL A 161 -10.93 5.47 12.67
CA VAL A 161 -9.63 4.84 12.41
C VAL A 161 -9.72 3.32 12.55
N SER A 162 -10.35 2.83 13.63
CA SER A 162 -10.54 1.40 13.87
C SER A 162 -11.32 0.71 12.74
N GLU A 163 -12.41 1.32 12.29
CA GLU A 163 -13.23 0.82 11.17
C GLU A 163 -12.42 0.74 9.87
N LEU A 164 -11.64 1.77 9.56
CA LEU A 164 -10.79 1.80 8.36
C LEU A 164 -9.70 0.73 8.40
N LEU A 165 -9.07 0.51 9.55
CA LEU A 165 -8.08 -0.55 9.75
C LEU A 165 -8.70 -1.95 9.56
N TYR A 166 -9.89 -2.16 10.11
CA TYR A 166 -10.64 -3.40 9.93
C TYR A 166 -11.02 -3.63 8.46
N SER A 167 -11.53 -2.60 7.79
CA SER A 167 -11.87 -2.65 6.37
C SER A 167 -10.65 -2.99 5.51
N ARG A 168 -9.51 -2.33 5.74
CA ARG A 168 -8.25 -2.62 5.06
C ARG A 168 -7.81 -4.07 5.26
N THR A 169 -7.90 -4.58 6.48
CA THR A 169 -7.56 -5.97 6.78
C THR A 169 -8.50 -6.93 6.06
N THR A 170 -9.79 -6.61 5.99
CA THR A 170 -10.81 -7.38 5.27
C THR A 170 -10.61 -7.36 3.75
N GLU A 171 -10.12 -6.25 3.18
CA GLU A 171 -9.75 -6.18 1.76
C GLU A 171 -8.48 -6.96 1.47
N GLN A 172 -7.46 -6.82 2.31
CA GLN A 172 -6.20 -7.54 2.17
C GLN A 172 -6.36 -9.04 2.32
N SER A 173 -7.25 -9.52 3.19
CA SER A 173 -7.53 -10.96 3.33
C SER A 173 -8.14 -11.60 2.08
N LYS A 174 -8.76 -10.80 1.20
CA LYS A 174 -9.28 -11.25 -0.10
C LYS A 174 -8.19 -11.28 -1.19
N GLN A 175 -7.03 -10.68 -0.95
CA GLN A 175 -5.94 -10.67 -1.91
C GLN A 175 -5.23 -12.03 -1.92
N VAL A 176 -5.24 -12.68 -3.08
CA VAL A 176 -4.49 -13.91 -3.31
C VAL A 176 -3.24 -13.56 -4.11
N ALA A 177 -2.07 -13.81 -3.54
CA ALA A 177 -0.80 -13.52 -4.18
C ALA A 177 -0.70 -14.17 -5.58
N GLY A 178 -0.37 -13.38 -6.58
CA GLY A 178 -0.27 -13.84 -7.98
C GLY A 178 -1.61 -14.11 -8.68
N ALA A 179 -2.76 -13.93 -8.05
CA ALA A 179 -4.05 -14.23 -8.65
C ALA A 179 -4.37 -13.35 -9.87
N LEU A 180 -4.07 -12.04 -9.81
CA LEU A 180 -4.19 -11.17 -10.98
C LEU A 180 -3.32 -11.64 -12.15
N ARG A 181 -2.09 -12.09 -11.88
CA ARG A 181 -1.20 -12.61 -12.93
C ARG A 181 -1.80 -13.86 -13.57
N LYS A 182 -2.37 -14.76 -12.76
CA LYS A 182 -3.03 -15.97 -13.25
C LYS A 182 -4.29 -15.63 -14.07
N ALA A 183 -5.09 -14.67 -13.62
CA ALA A 183 -6.28 -14.22 -14.33
C ALA A 183 -5.93 -13.58 -15.69
N ARG A 184 -4.88 -12.75 -15.75
CA ARG A 184 -4.35 -12.23 -17.03
C ARG A 184 -3.99 -13.34 -18.00
N GLN A 185 -3.31 -14.39 -17.53
CA GLN A 185 -2.96 -15.55 -18.37
C GLN A 185 -4.20 -16.29 -18.89
N GLN A 186 -5.28 -16.34 -18.10
CA GLN A 186 -6.56 -16.92 -18.54
C GLN A 186 -7.24 -16.06 -19.60
N SER A 187 -7.25 -14.73 -19.44
CA SER A 187 -7.74 -13.80 -20.46
C SER A 187 -6.94 -13.88 -21.76
N ASP A 188 -5.60 -13.94 -21.67
CA ASP A 188 -4.70 -14.11 -22.82
C ASP A 188 -5.01 -15.40 -23.59
N GLU A 189 -5.16 -16.54 -22.89
CA GLU A 189 -5.47 -17.81 -23.54
C GLU A 189 -6.89 -17.80 -24.13
N ALA A 190 -7.87 -17.23 -23.43
CA ALA A 190 -9.24 -17.11 -23.95
C ALA A 190 -9.29 -16.24 -25.22
N PHE A 191 -8.58 -15.11 -25.24
CA PHE A 191 -8.48 -14.25 -26.43
C PHE A 191 -7.81 -14.99 -27.60
N LYS A 192 -6.76 -15.76 -27.33
CA LYS A 192 -6.13 -16.62 -28.33
C LYS A 192 -7.10 -17.66 -28.91
N GLN A 193 -8.03 -18.20 -28.12
CA GLN A 193 -9.07 -19.10 -28.63
C GLN A 193 -10.10 -18.36 -29.49
N VAL A 194 -10.53 -17.15 -29.09
CA VAL A 194 -11.38 -16.28 -29.93
C VAL A 194 -10.74 -16.05 -31.30
N ARG A 195 -9.45 -15.69 -31.33
CA ARG A 195 -8.69 -15.51 -32.57
C ARG A 195 -8.67 -16.76 -33.44
N LYS A 196 -8.39 -17.92 -32.84
CA LYS A 196 -8.32 -19.20 -33.58
C LYS A 196 -9.65 -19.54 -34.25
N VAL A 197 -10.76 -19.44 -33.52
CA VAL A 197 -12.10 -19.73 -34.06
C VAL A 197 -12.50 -18.70 -35.10
N ALA A 198 -12.24 -17.42 -34.86
CA ALA A 198 -12.45 -16.35 -35.84
C ALA A 198 -11.73 -16.66 -37.17
N ASN A 199 -10.43 -16.90 -37.13
CA ASN A 199 -9.64 -17.19 -38.34
C ASN A 199 -10.14 -18.47 -39.04
N ALA A 200 -10.49 -19.52 -38.28
CA ALA A 200 -11.08 -20.73 -38.84
C ALA A 200 -12.42 -20.44 -39.57
N MET A 201 -13.32 -19.64 -38.97
CA MET A 201 -14.57 -19.24 -39.61
C MET A 201 -14.34 -18.45 -40.91
N ALA A 202 -13.31 -17.58 -40.96
CA ALA A 202 -12.95 -16.89 -42.20
C ALA A 202 -12.57 -17.88 -43.31
N THR A 203 -11.80 -18.92 -42.99
CA THR A 203 -11.39 -19.96 -43.96
C THR A 203 -12.54 -20.85 -44.41
N LEU A 204 -13.56 -21.04 -43.56
CA LEU A 204 -14.72 -21.91 -43.81
C LEU A 204 -15.89 -21.18 -44.50
N GLY A 205 -15.68 -19.96 -44.99
CA GLY A 205 -16.67 -19.23 -45.81
C GLY A 205 -17.44 -18.11 -45.10
N SER A 206 -17.13 -17.79 -43.84
CA SER A 206 -17.73 -16.65 -43.12
C SER A 206 -16.87 -15.38 -43.16
N ALA A 207 -16.01 -15.24 -44.18
CA ALA A 207 -15.03 -14.16 -44.26
C ALA A 207 -15.66 -12.75 -44.29
N GLU A 208 -16.77 -12.57 -45.02
CA GLU A 208 -17.44 -11.26 -45.13
C GLU A 208 -18.05 -10.80 -43.81
N ALA A 209 -18.72 -11.72 -43.09
CA ALA A 209 -19.30 -11.45 -41.78
C ALA A 209 -18.23 -11.16 -40.71
N LEU A 210 -17.07 -11.82 -40.79
CA LEU A 210 -15.98 -11.63 -39.82
C LEU A 210 -15.17 -10.35 -40.08
N LYS A 211 -15.13 -9.87 -41.32
CA LYS A 211 -14.23 -8.77 -41.73
C LYS A 211 -14.31 -7.55 -40.80
N PRO A 212 -15.49 -7.01 -40.41
CA PRO A 212 -15.56 -5.86 -39.52
C PRO A 212 -14.97 -6.12 -38.14
N PHE A 213 -15.13 -7.35 -37.61
CA PHE A 213 -14.55 -7.75 -36.33
C PHE A 213 -13.02 -7.83 -36.43
N ALA A 214 -12.52 -8.51 -37.47
CA ALA A 214 -11.09 -8.66 -37.70
C ALA A 214 -10.38 -7.32 -37.91
N ASP A 215 -10.98 -6.41 -38.68
CA ASP A 215 -10.46 -5.05 -38.89
C ASP A 215 -10.30 -4.29 -37.57
N PHE A 216 -11.30 -4.36 -36.69
CA PHE A 216 -11.24 -3.72 -35.37
C PHE A 216 -10.17 -4.32 -34.47
N VAL A 217 -10.10 -5.65 -34.39
CA VAL A 217 -9.10 -6.32 -33.54
C VAL A 217 -7.69 -6.01 -34.02
N ASN A 218 -7.45 -6.03 -35.34
CA ASN A 218 -6.14 -5.71 -35.90
C ASN A 218 -5.77 -4.23 -35.72
N GLN A 219 -6.73 -3.31 -35.84
CA GLN A 219 -6.50 -1.89 -35.53
C GLN A 219 -6.15 -1.68 -34.05
N LEU A 220 -6.82 -2.41 -33.15
CA LEU A 220 -6.50 -2.37 -31.72
C LEU A 220 -5.12 -2.96 -31.42
N ILE A 221 -4.76 -4.07 -32.06
CA ILE A 221 -3.42 -4.69 -31.96
C ILE A 221 -2.36 -3.69 -32.39
N LYS A 222 -2.51 -3.10 -33.58
CA LYS A 222 -1.58 -2.10 -34.12
C LYS A 222 -1.37 -0.93 -33.16
N ARG A 223 -2.45 -0.38 -32.60
CA ARG A 223 -2.36 0.68 -31.58
C ARG A 223 -1.52 0.25 -30.38
N TYR A 224 -1.69 -0.97 -29.89
CA TYR A 224 -0.92 -1.49 -28.76
C TYR A 224 0.55 -1.72 -29.10
N GLU A 225 0.86 -2.15 -30.31
CA GLU A 225 2.24 -2.29 -30.79
C GLU A 225 2.94 -0.93 -30.90
N ASP A 226 2.25 0.10 -31.40
CA ASP A 226 2.81 1.42 -31.64
C ASP A 226 2.95 2.26 -30.36
N GLU A 227 1.95 2.20 -29.47
CA GLU A 227 1.80 3.13 -28.34
C GLU A 227 2.06 2.52 -26.97
N VAL A 228 1.82 1.21 -26.79
CA VAL A 228 1.75 0.59 -25.46
C VAL A 228 2.92 -0.35 -25.20
N LEU A 229 3.35 -1.11 -26.21
CA LEU A 229 4.48 -1.99 -26.07
C LEU A 229 5.78 -1.18 -26.02
N PRO A 230 6.75 -1.58 -25.18
CA PRO A 230 8.05 -0.93 -25.16
C PRO A 230 8.70 -1.07 -26.54
N LYS A 231 8.94 0.07 -27.21
CA LYS A 231 9.60 0.08 -28.51
C LYS A 231 10.93 -0.65 -28.40
N LYS A 232 11.15 -1.65 -29.26
CA LYS A 232 12.49 -2.23 -29.42
C LYS A 232 13.44 -1.06 -29.71
N LYS A 233 14.42 -0.82 -28.84
CA LYS A 233 15.56 0.02 -29.20
C LYS A 233 16.09 -0.57 -30.50
N LYS A 234 16.11 0.21 -31.59
CA LYS A 234 16.86 -0.20 -32.78
C LYS A 234 18.27 -0.50 -32.29
N ALA A 235 18.73 -1.73 -32.51
CA ALA A 235 20.15 -1.99 -32.42
C ALA A 235 20.78 -1.05 -33.46
N ASP A 236 21.64 -0.16 -32.99
CA ASP A 236 22.45 0.68 -33.85
C ASP A 236 23.29 -0.30 -34.68
N ASP A 237 22.98 -0.40 -35.98
CA ASP A 237 23.67 -1.29 -36.90
C ASP A 237 25.14 -0.87 -36.91
N GLY A 238 25.97 -1.72 -36.33
CA GLY A 238 27.40 -1.52 -36.24
C GLY A 238 28.01 -1.27 -37.62
N LYS A 239 28.60 -0.09 -37.79
CA LYS A 239 29.66 0.13 -38.76
C LYS A 239 30.95 0.48 -38.01
N GLN A 240 31.92 -0.40 -38.17
CA GLN A 240 33.22 -0.42 -37.48
C GLN A 240 34.27 0.44 -38.25
N PRO A 241 35.53 0.55 -37.78
CA PRO A 241 36.23 1.79 -37.39
C PRO A 241 37.19 2.34 -38.47
N GLY A 242 37.61 3.60 -38.34
CA GLY A 242 38.68 4.15 -39.19
C GLY A 242 39.09 5.58 -38.87
N ASP A 243 40.25 5.69 -38.20
CA ASP A 243 41.27 6.74 -38.15
C ASP A 243 40.99 8.24 -37.86
N LYS A 244 41.78 8.71 -36.90
CA LYS A 244 42.05 10.11 -36.49
C LYS A 244 43.25 10.65 -37.30
N PRO A 245 43.46 11.98 -37.44
CA PRO A 245 44.06 12.79 -36.36
C PRO A 245 43.46 14.22 -36.22
N SER A 246 43.11 14.68 -35.01
CA SER A 246 43.87 15.55 -34.10
C SER A 246 44.14 16.99 -34.57
N ASP A 247 43.38 17.94 -34.02
CA ASP A 247 43.79 19.25 -33.47
C ASP A 247 42.50 20.01 -33.07
N GLY A 248 42.31 20.63 -31.90
CA GLY A 248 43.17 20.88 -30.76
C GLY A 248 42.38 21.54 -29.60
N LYS A 249 43.13 21.89 -28.56
CA LYS A 249 42.83 22.75 -27.40
C LYS A 249 42.15 22.15 -26.15
N LYS A 250 43.03 21.93 -25.17
CA LYS A 250 42.84 21.66 -23.73
C LYS A 250 42.21 22.87 -23.00
N PRO A 251 41.55 22.65 -21.85
CA PRO A 251 42.08 23.21 -20.60
C PRO A 251 42.42 22.11 -19.58
N GLY A 252 43.59 22.22 -18.96
CA GLY A 252 43.90 21.52 -17.70
C GLY A 252 43.11 22.14 -16.55
N ASP A 253 43.22 21.73 -15.30
CA ASP A 253 44.10 20.83 -14.58
C ASP A 253 43.43 20.64 -13.20
N GLY A 254 43.70 19.54 -12.50
CA GLY A 254 43.28 19.40 -11.10
C GLY A 254 42.83 18.00 -10.68
N GLY A 255 43.75 17.04 -10.66
CA GLY A 255 43.62 15.83 -9.83
C GLY A 255 43.49 16.20 -8.34
N LYS A 256 42.91 15.38 -7.46
CA LYS A 256 43.42 14.08 -7.02
C LYS A 256 42.36 13.41 -6.13
N LYS A 257 42.13 12.12 -6.31
CA LYS A 257 41.77 11.18 -5.23
C LYS A 257 43.08 10.56 -4.70
N PRO A 258 43.16 10.05 -3.46
CA PRO A 258 42.88 8.62 -3.32
C PRO A 258 42.24 8.21 -1.98
N ASP A 259 41.71 6.98 -2.00
CA ASP A 259 41.11 6.22 -0.91
C ASP A 259 42.10 5.86 0.23
N GLY A 260 41.55 5.55 1.42
CA GLY A 260 42.05 4.42 2.23
C GLY A 260 42.44 4.65 3.71
N LYS A 261 41.63 4.03 4.59
CA LYS A 261 41.97 3.32 5.85
C LYS A 261 42.42 4.06 7.14
N LYS A 262 41.72 3.67 8.22
CA LYS A 262 41.96 3.83 9.67
C LYS A 262 43.33 3.23 10.12
N PRO A 263 44.01 3.83 11.12
CA PRO A 263 44.07 3.32 12.52
C PRO A 263 43.80 4.49 13.52
N GLY A 264 43.26 4.37 14.73
CA GLY A 264 43.62 3.53 15.88
C GLY A 264 44.40 4.35 16.93
N GLY A 265 43.82 4.62 18.11
CA GLY A 265 44.56 4.80 19.38
C GLY A 265 44.62 6.19 20.06
N GLY A 266 44.37 6.19 21.39
CA GLY A 266 44.79 7.19 22.41
C GLY A 266 43.81 8.35 22.62
N GLY A 267 43.08 8.47 23.75
CA GLY A 267 43.57 8.85 25.10
C GLY A 267 43.48 10.39 25.22
N ASP A 268 43.05 11.07 26.28
CA ASP A 268 42.74 10.79 27.68
C ASP A 268 42.14 12.10 28.28
N GLY A 269 41.50 12.02 29.45
CA GLY A 269 41.36 13.15 30.39
C GLY A 269 39.97 13.79 30.50
N LYS A 270 39.17 13.46 31.53
CA LYS A 270 39.14 14.06 32.91
C LYS A 270 38.11 15.22 32.98
N ASP A 271 37.21 15.37 33.96
CA ASP A 271 37.13 14.90 35.34
C ASP A 271 35.67 14.76 35.84
N LYS A 272 35.45 13.75 36.69
CA LYS A 272 34.56 13.77 37.86
C LYS A 272 35.43 13.42 39.08
N PRO A 273 35.23 14.03 40.26
CA PRO A 273 35.41 13.35 41.55
C PRO A 273 34.02 12.88 42.05
N GLY A 274 33.77 11.69 42.62
CA GLY A 274 34.55 10.85 43.54
C GLY A 274 34.35 11.39 44.96
N GLY A 275 33.92 10.68 46.01
CA GLY A 275 33.57 9.29 46.37
C GLY A 275 32.93 9.35 47.77
N GLY A 276 32.60 8.28 48.51
CA GLY A 276 32.78 6.84 48.33
C GLY A 276 32.35 6.07 49.60
N LYS A 277 32.44 4.74 49.49
CA LYS A 277 32.65 3.69 50.52
C LYS A 277 31.56 3.55 51.63
N GLU A 278 31.18 2.37 52.15
CA GLU A 278 31.85 1.10 52.42
C GLU A 278 30.91 -0.12 52.29
N GLN A 279 31.50 -1.31 52.12
CA GLN A 279 30.95 -2.68 52.24
C GLN A 279 31.45 -3.27 53.60
N PRO A 280 31.28 -4.56 54.00
CA PRO A 280 30.56 -5.72 53.41
C PRO A 280 29.83 -6.66 54.42
N GLY A 281 29.23 -7.75 53.90
CA GLY A 281 29.02 -9.05 54.59
C GLY A 281 27.56 -9.52 54.57
N GLY A 282 27.17 -10.78 54.32
CA GLY A 282 27.86 -12.02 54.00
C GLY A 282 26.85 -13.20 53.99
N LYS A 283 27.19 -14.27 53.25
CA LYS A 283 26.82 -15.71 53.37
C LYS A 283 25.35 -16.22 53.30
N GLY A 284 25.21 -17.33 52.57
CA GLY A 284 24.18 -18.39 52.70
C GLY A 284 23.64 -18.86 51.32
N GLN A 285 24.14 -19.92 50.67
CA GLN A 285 23.70 -21.36 50.78
C GLN A 285 22.16 -21.52 50.89
N GLY A 286 21.44 -22.37 50.16
CA GLY A 286 21.68 -23.39 49.12
C GLY A 286 20.30 -23.73 48.50
N ASP A 287 20.22 -24.00 47.21
CA ASP A 287 20.10 -25.31 46.54
C ASP A 287 18.76 -26.08 46.71
N ALA A 288 18.36 -26.69 45.58
CA ALA A 288 17.39 -27.76 45.34
C ALA A 288 15.86 -27.46 45.23
N THR A 289 15.42 -27.40 43.96
CA THR A 289 14.36 -28.22 43.33
C THR A 289 13.30 -28.93 44.20
N VAL A 290 12.02 -28.82 43.81
CA VAL A 290 11.15 -29.90 43.28
C VAL A 290 9.73 -29.34 43.00
N THR A 291 9.28 -29.44 41.74
CA THR A 291 7.86 -29.50 41.30
C THR A 291 7.49 -30.99 41.07
N PRO A 292 6.22 -31.43 40.85
CA PRO A 292 4.89 -30.78 41.00
C PRO A 292 3.77 -31.73 41.54
N LYS A 293 2.50 -31.28 41.39
CA LYS A 293 1.15 -31.92 41.44
C LYS A 293 0.34 -31.50 42.66
N GLU A 294 -0.94 -31.12 42.54
CA GLU A 294 -1.99 -31.52 41.57
C GLU A 294 -2.56 -30.37 40.71
#